data_AF-A0A4Y8VS91-F1
#
_entry.id   AF-A0A4Y8VS91-F1
#
_cell.length_a   1.000
_cell.length_b   1.000
_cell.length_c   1.000
_cell.angle_alpha   90.00
_cell.angle_beta   90.00
_cell.angle_gamma   90.00
#
_symmetry.space_group_name_H-M   'P 1'
#
loop_
_entity.id
_entity.type
_entity.pdbx_description
1 polymer ?
#
loop_
_entity_poly.entity_id
_entity_poly.type
_entity_poly.pdbx_seq_one_letter_code
_entity_poly.pdbx_strand_id
1 'polypeptide(L)'
;MYLFDEPRMAHVSFEGSNNASYNCDIIRHNAELIHREDGNYFMAIATMCTQEQNVPVLQKYMKVDVRIIVSNKTLWQQVFG
;
A
#
# COMPACT_ATOMS: atom_id res chain seq x y z
N MET A 1 5.53 -6.88 -13.29
CA MET A 1 6.11 -6.45 -12.01
C MET A 1 5.82 -7.53 -10.99
N TYR A 2 6.83 -8.35 -10.63
CA TYR A 2 6.67 -9.54 -9.76
C TYR A 2 6.16 -9.24 -8.33
N LEU A 3 6.06 -7.96 -7.97
CA LEU A 3 5.59 -7.53 -6.64
C LEU A 3 4.21 -8.09 -6.31
N PHE A 4 3.31 -8.23 -7.28
CA PHE A 4 1.92 -8.63 -7.06
C PHE A 4 1.58 -10.01 -7.59
N ASP A 5 2.58 -10.86 -7.88
CA ASP A 5 2.36 -12.25 -8.28
C ASP A 5 1.77 -13.10 -7.15
N GLU A 6 1.92 -12.64 -5.92
CA GLU A 6 1.27 -13.17 -4.72
C GLU A 6 0.40 -12.07 -4.08
N PRO A 7 -0.64 -12.43 -3.31
CA PRO A 7 -1.44 -11.47 -2.56
C PRO A 7 -0.57 -10.55 -1.68
N ARG A 8 -0.86 -9.25 -1.71
CA ARG A 8 -0.16 -8.23 -0.92
C ARG A 8 -1.13 -7.39 -0.12
N MET A 9 -0.64 -6.88 1.00
CA MET A 9 -1.36 -5.99 1.91
C MET A 9 -0.64 -4.64 1.96
N ALA A 10 -1.42 -3.58 1.95
CA ALA A 10 -0.96 -2.22 2.14
C ALA A 10 -1.27 -1.78 3.58
N HIS A 11 -0.26 -1.29 4.29
CA HIS A 11 -0.42 -0.59 5.56
C HIS A 11 -0.60 0.90 5.25
N VAL A 12 -1.79 1.43 5.52
CA VAL A 12 -2.17 2.81 5.19
C VAL A 12 -2.25 3.62 6.47
N SER A 13 -1.60 4.78 6.50
CA SER A 13 -1.72 5.75 7.59
C SER A 13 -2.07 7.13 7.07
N PHE A 14 -2.69 7.92 7.93
CA PHE A 14 -3.21 9.24 7.61
C PHE A 14 -2.48 10.30 8.42
N GLU A 15 -2.18 11.43 7.80
CA GLU A 15 -1.65 12.59 8.53
C GLU A 15 -2.64 13.05 9.61
N GLY A 16 -2.14 13.33 10.81
CA GLY A 16 -2.96 13.72 11.97
C GLY A 16 -3.68 12.55 12.67
N SER A 17 -3.52 11.31 12.20
CA SER A 17 -3.93 10.12 12.94
C SER A 17 -2.91 9.81 14.04
N ASN A 18 -3.37 9.42 15.24
CA ASN A 18 -2.54 9.06 16.40
C ASN A 18 -1.76 7.75 16.18
N ASN A 19 -0.89 7.71 15.16
CA ASN A 19 -0.11 6.55 14.72
C ASN A 19 -0.96 5.32 14.35
N ALA A 20 -2.23 5.49 14.00
CA ALA A 20 -3.04 4.37 13.53
C ALA A 20 -2.67 4.00 12.08
N SER A 21 -2.45 2.71 11.84
CA SER A 21 -2.25 2.14 10.51
C SER A 21 -3.33 1.10 10.23
N TYR A 22 -3.89 1.12 9.03
CA TYR A 22 -4.96 0.23 8.60
C TYR A 22 -4.44 -0.74 7.55
N ASN A 23 -4.74 -2.01 7.74
CA ASN A 23 -4.40 -3.06 6.80
C ASN A 23 -5.44 -3.10 5.69
N CYS A 24 -4.99 -2.89 4.45
CA CYS A 24 -5.84 -2.85 3.27
C CYS A 24 -5.37 -3.91 2.27
N ASP A 25 -6.26 -4.81 1.86
CA ASP A 25 -5.92 -5.80 0.85
C ASP A 25 -5.79 -5.14 -0.52
N ILE A 26 -4.72 -5.46 -1.24
CA ILE A 26 -4.54 -5.03 -2.62
C ILE A 26 -5.34 -5.96 -3.51
N ILE A 27 -6.41 -5.41 -4.09
CA ILE A 27 -7.36 -6.19 -4.89
C ILE A 27 -7.04 -6.16 -6.38
N ARG A 28 -6.35 -5.12 -6.85
CA ARG A 28 -6.00 -4.91 -8.26
C ARG A 28 -4.72 -4.12 -8.39
N HIS A 29 -4.03 -4.32 -9.51
CA HIS A 29 -2.89 -3.51 -9.91
C HIS A 29 -2.86 -3.35 -11.44
N ASN A 30 -2.25 -2.27 -11.91
CA ASN A 30 -1.94 -2.07 -13.32
C ASN A 30 -0.41 -2.23 -13.53
N ALA A 31 -0.03 -3.07 -14.48
CA ALA A 31 1.36 -3.30 -14.86
C ALA A 31 1.87 -2.29 -15.90
N GLU A 32 1.00 -1.42 -16.44
CA GLU A 32 1.40 -0.33 -17.33
C GLU A 32 2.05 0.81 -16.53
N LEU A 33 3.16 1.33 -17.09
CA LEU A 33 3.92 2.43 -16.50
C LEU A 33 3.23 3.77 -16.80
N ILE A 34 2.91 4.52 -15.75
CA ILE A 34 2.30 5.84 -15.82
C ILE A 34 3.41 6.89 -15.66
N HIS A 35 3.61 7.72 -16.68
CA HIS A 35 4.57 8.83 -16.64
C HIS A 35 3.92 10.08 -16.04
N ARG A 36 4.62 10.76 -15.14
CA ARG A 36 4.25 12.05 -14.55
C ARG A 36 5.47 12.96 -14.51
N GLU A 37 5.26 14.24 -14.25
CA GLU A 37 6.34 15.24 -14.15
C GLU A 37 7.36 14.89 -13.05
N ASP A 38 6.91 14.27 -11.96
CA ASP A 38 7.70 13.91 -10.77
C ASP A 38 8.28 12.50 -10.80
N GLY A 39 7.99 11.72 -11.85
CA GLY A 39 8.56 10.38 -12.02
C GLY A 39 7.62 9.39 -12.71
N ASN A 40 7.99 8.12 -12.61
CA ASN A 40 7.25 7.02 -13.22
C ASN A 40 6.61 6.15 -12.15
N TYR A 41 5.36 5.78 -12.35
CA TYR A 41 4.53 5.12 -11.34
C TYR A 41 3.80 3.91 -11.90
N PHE A 42 3.54 2.93 -11.04
CA PHE A 42 2.55 1.88 -11.26
C PHE A 42 1.36 2.12 -10.33
N MET A 43 0.18 1.64 -10.72
CA MET A 43 -1.03 1.81 -9.92
C MET A 43 -1.42 0.51 -9.21
N ALA A 44 -1.67 0.59 -7.91
CA ALA A 44 -2.31 -0.46 -7.13
C ALA A 44 -3.58 0.08 -6.47
N ILE A 45 -4.61 -0.75 -6.37
CA ILE A 45 -5.89 -0.42 -5.75
C ILE A 45 -6.06 -1.34 -4.55
N ALA A 46 -6.21 -0.73 -3.38
CA ALA A 46 -6.51 -1.43 -2.14
C ALA A 46 -7.92 -1.06 -1.65
N THR A 47 -8.55 -1.99 -0.95
CA THR A 47 -9.84 -1.76 -0.30
C THR A 47 -9.63 -1.70 1.21
N MET A 48 -10.15 -0.67 1.86
CA MET A 48 -10.15 -0.56 3.31
C MET A 48 -11.52 -0.97 3.86
N CYS A 49 -11.53 -1.96 4.76
CA CYS A 49 -12.75 -2.36 5.45
C CYS A 49 -13.09 -1.34 6.54
N THR A 50 -14.08 -0.48 6.30
CA THR A 50 -14.54 0.53 7.27
C THR A 50 -15.45 -0.04 8.36
N GLN A 51 -15.56 -1.37 8.47
CA GLN A 51 -16.42 -2.03 9.46
C GLN A 51 -15.81 -2.06 10.87
N GLU A 52 -14.51 -1.81 10.99
CA GLU A 52 -13.86 -1.67 12.29
C GLU A 52 -14.22 -0.32 12.94
N GLN A 53 -14.62 -0.34 14.21
CA GLN A 53 -14.84 0.88 14.98
C GLN A 53 -13.52 1.67 15.04
N ASN A 54 -13.56 2.97 14.73
CA ASN A 54 -12.45 3.94 14.70
C ASN A 54 -11.70 4.16 13.36
N VAL A 55 -12.34 3.95 12.22
CA VAL A 55 -11.79 4.47 10.95
C VAL A 55 -12.10 5.98 10.83
N PRO A 56 -11.11 6.85 10.55
CA PRO A 56 -11.34 8.27 10.37
C PRO A 56 -12.28 8.53 9.20
N VAL A 57 -12.99 9.68 9.23
CA VAL A 57 -13.82 10.11 8.10
C VAL A 57 -12.91 10.37 6.90
N LEU A 58 -13.00 9.48 5.90
CA LEU A 58 -12.19 9.59 4.70
C LEU A 58 -12.80 10.57 3.72
N GLN A 59 -11.99 11.48 3.21
CA GLN A 59 -12.37 12.37 2.13
C GLN A 59 -11.79 11.87 0.80
N LYS A 60 -12.55 12.10 -0.27
CA LYS A 60 -12.08 11.78 -1.63
C LYS A 60 -10.80 12.58 -1.91
N TYR A 61 -9.82 11.93 -2.53
CA TYR A 61 -8.53 12.52 -2.88
C TYR A 61 -7.61 12.89 -1.69
N MET A 62 -7.94 12.44 -0.48
CA MET A 62 -7.03 12.56 0.66
C MET A 62 -5.70 11.84 0.36
N LYS A 63 -4.59 12.51 0.64
CA LYS A 63 -3.25 11.90 0.59
C LYS A 63 -3.06 11.00 1.82
N VAL A 64 -2.36 9.90 1.63
CA VAL A 64 -2.09 8.90 2.65
C VAL A 64 -0.65 8.43 2.52
N ASP A 65 -0.07 7.97 3.63
CA ASP A 65 1.18 7.22 3.61
C ASP A 65 0.88 5.73 3.48
N VAL A 66 1.61 5.05 2.58
CA VAL A 66 1.36 3.65 2.25
C VAL A 66 2.66 2.87 2.29
N ARG A 67 2.65 1.77 3.03
CA ARG A 67 3.74 0.78 3.06
C ARG A 67 3.23 -0.57 2.58
N ILE A 68 3.92 -1.17 1.61
CA ILE A 68 3.69 -2.54 1.16
C ILE A 68 4.92 -3.36 1.52
N ILE A 69 4.74 -4.45 2.27
CA ILE A 69 5.83 -5.37 2.56
C ILE A 69 5.97 -6.34 1.39
N VAL A 70 7.12 -6.29 0.72
CA VAL A 70 7.42 -7.12 -0.46
C VAL A 70 7.89 -8.52 -0.05
N SER A 71 8.58 -8.62 1.09
CA SER A 71 9.13 -9.84 1.64
C SER A 71 9.30 -9.69 3.15
N ASN A 72 9.06 -10.76 3.91
CA ASN A 72 9.37 -10.83 5.33
C ASN A 72 10.84 -11.21 5.61
N LYS A 73 11.62 -11.47 4.54
CA LYS A 73 13.06 -11.69 4.66
C LYS A 73 13.79 -10.37 4.76
N THR A 74 14.81 -10.34 5.60
CA THR A 74 15.82 -9.29 5.53
C THR A 74 16.56 -9.35 4.20
N LEU A 75 17.15 -8.22 3.78
CA LEU A 75 18.04 -8.18 2.62
C LEU A 75 19.11 -9.27 2.67
N TRP A 76 19.69 -9.52 3.85
CA TRP A 76 20.68 -10.58 4.04
C TRP A 76 20.12 -11.98 3.81
N GLN A 77 18.93 -12.28 4.32
CA GLN A 77 18.26 -13.56 4.07
C GLN A 77 17.84 -13.74 2.60
N GLN A 78 17.61 -12.64 1.86
CA GLN A 78 17.28 -12.69 0.45
C GLN A 78 18.51 -12.94 -0.43
N VAL A 79 19.67 -12.39 -0.04
CA VAL A 79 20.92 -12.46 -0.83
C VAL A 79 21.77 -13.68 -0.47
N PHE A 80 21.75 -14.11 0.79
CA PHE A 80 22.64 -15.15 1.32
C PHE A 80 21.92 -16.37 1.92
N GLY A 81 20.58 -16.38 1.90
CA GLY A 81 19.75 -17.43 2.50
C GLY A 81 19.10 -18.37 1.50
#